data_AF-A0A853CII4-F1
#
_entry.id   AF-A0A853CII4-F1
#
_cell.length_a   1.000
_cell.length_b   1.000
_cell.length_c   1.000
_cell.angle_alpha   90.00
_cell.angle_beta   90.00
_cell.angle_gamma   90.00
#
_symmetry.space_group_name_H-M   'P 1'
#
loop_
_entity.id
_entity.type
_entity.pdbx_description
1 polymer ?
#
loop_
_entity_poly.entity_id
_entity_poly.type
_entity_poly.pdbx_seq_one_letter_code
_entity_poly.pdbx_strand_id
1 'polypeptide(L)'
;MTQSTFPPPPPGVQQPYGQQPYGQQPGYGQPGFGGPGAPYGQQGFGYQQPQKKKTGLIVGSLIAAVIVIGGLVVGAIFLFGSKTIVQADAQRAVADSGEQLLGVTPEDVSCPADVEAKNGGTFTCTGTVDGQDVKFTVTQTDDNGNIQVTTDNKVVKVSDVEENISQQVEAAASDEMVNADTACDAGGRTVLVDPNGETLTCTVSNADDPSQSIGVTASVDKDGTVTIESVDEG
;
A
#
# COMPACT_ATOMS: atom_id res chain seq x y z
N MET A 1 -63.56 -14.36 -16.93
CA MET A 1 -62.85 -14.28 -18.22
C MET A 1 -62.83 -12.82 -18.66
N THR A 2 -61.75 -12.11 -18.38
CA THR A 2 -61.50 -10.75 -18.88
C THR A 2 -60.04 -10.71 -19.30
N GLN A 3 -59.83 -10.63 -20.61
CA GLN A 3 -58.56 -10.73 -21.30
C GLN A 3 -58.01 -9.30 -21.47
N SER A 4 -56.89 -8.99 -20.82
CA SER A 4 -56.19 -7.72 -21.00
C SER A 4 -55.16 -7.87 -22.13
N THR A 5 -55.38 -7.13 -23.22
CA THR A 5 -54.47 -7.03 -24.37
C THR A 5 -53.35 -6.03 -24.05
N PHE A 6 -52.09 -6.48 -24.18
CA PHE A 6 -50.88 -5.67 -24.02
C PHE A 6 -50.42 -5.10 -25.39
N PRO A 7 -49.94 -3.84 -25.48
CA PRO A 7 -49.38 -3.26 -26.71
C PRO A 7 -47.93 -3.74 -26.98
N PRO A 8 -47.47 -3.73 -28.26
CA PRO A 8 -46.14 -4.17 -28.63
C PRO A 8 -45.03 -3.14 -28.29
N PRO A 9 -43.79 -3.59 -28.03
CA PRO A 9 -42.65 -2.72 -27.72
C PRO A 9 -42.09 -2.01 -28.97
N PRO A 10 -41.41 -0.85 -28.79
CA PRO A 10 -40.81 -0.08 -29.88
C PRO A 10 -39.54 -0.72 -30.47
N PRO A 11 -39.15 -0.36 -31.72
CA PRO A 11 -38.00 -0.97 -32.41
C PRO A 11 -36.66 -0.60 -31.77
N GLY A 12 -35.79 -1.59 -31.63
CA GLY A 12 -34.48 -1.49 -30.98
C GLY A 12 -33.45 -0.66 -31.76
N VAL A 13 -32.60 0.02 -30.99
CA VAL A 13 -31.41 0.74 -31.47
C VAL A 13 -30.20 -0.17 -31.30
N GLN A 14 -29.52 -0.51 -32.40
CA GLN A 14 -28.27 -1.27 -32.37
C GLN A 14 -27.12 -0.35 -31.97
N GLN A 15 -26.36 -0.72 -30.92
CA GLN A 15 -25.08 -0.09 -30.60
C GLN A 15 -23.92 -0.82 -31.29
N PRO A 16 -22.99 -0.12 -31.97
CA PRO A 16 -21.78 -0.72 -32.51
C PRO A 16 -20.67 -0.83 -31.46
N TYR A 17 -20.16 -2.03 -31.25
CA TYR A 17 -18.90 -2.31 -30.54
C TYR A 17 -17.70 -2.13 -31.47
N GLY A 18 -16.60 -1.51 -31.01
CA GLY A 18 -15.28 -1.75 -31.62
C GLY A 18 -14.16 -0.71 -31.42
N GLN A 19 -13.27 -1.01 -30.46
CA GLN A 19 -11.78 -0.94 -30.51
C GLN A 19 -11.04 0.41 -30.34
N GLN A 20 -10.21 0.47 -29.28
CA GLN A 20 -9.18 1.49 -29.04
C GLN A 20 -7.86 1.13 -29.74
N PRO A 21 -7.11 2.09 -30.34
CA PRO A 21 -5.85 1.80 -31.03
C PRO A 21 -4.63 1.81 -30.09
N TYR A 22 -3.80 0.78 -30.25
CA TYR A 22 -2.49 0.59 -29.62
C TYR A 22 -1.46 1.65 -30.06
N GLY A 23 -0.64 2.10 -29.10
CA GLY A 23 0.43 3.09 -29.29
C GLY A 23 1.58 2.60 -30.18
N GLN A 24 2.18 3.58 -30.88
CA GLN A 24 3.19 3.39 -31.91
C GLN A 24 4.58 2.98 -31.37
N GLN A 25 5.23 2.12 -32.15
CA GLN A 25 6.60 1.65 -32.02
C GLN A 25 7.55 2.51 -32.90
N PRO A 26 8.71 3.00 -32.41
CA PRO A 26 9.62 3.78 -33.26
C PRO A 26 10.40 2.88 -34.25
N GLY A 27 10.32 3.23 -35.53
CA GLY A 27 11.01 2.59 -36.63
C GLY A 27 12.49 3.00 -36.78
N TYR A 28 13.30 2.03 -37.17
CA TYR A 28 14.68 2.21 -37.65
C TYR A 28 14.70 2.77 -39.08
N GLY A 29 15.52 3.80 -39.32
CA GLY A 29 15.79 4.34 -40.66
C GLY A 29 17.07 5.19 -40.71
N GLN A 30 18.02 4.75 -41.54
CA GLN A 30 19.34 5.33 -41.84
C GLN A 30 19.27 6.16 -43.16
N PRO A 31 20.39 6.62 -43.76
CA PRO A 31 21.15 7.88 -43.57
C PRO A 31 20.88 8.96 -44.66
N GLY A 32 21.17 10.23 -44.34
CA GLY A 32 21.11 11.36 -45.30
C GLY A 32 22.33 12.30 -45.21
N PHE A 33 22.87 12.65 -46.38
CA PHE A 33 24.22 13.18 -46.64
C PHE A 33 24.20 14.67 -47.02
N GLY A 34 25.13 15.48 -46.49
CA GLY A 34 25.73 16.62 -47.21
C GLY A 34 25.49 18.06 -46.71
N GLY A 35 26.59 18.83 -46.54
CA GLY A 35 26.65 20.26 -46.88
C GLY A 35 27.35 21.20 -45.86
N PRO A 36 28.25 22.14 -46.26
CA PRO A 36 29.35 22.65 -45.41
C PRO A 36 29.27 24.14 -44.99
N GLY A 37 29.91 24.52 -43.87
CA GLY A 37 30.26 25.93 -43.58
C GLY A 37 30.56 26.24 -42.10
N ALA A 38 31.81 26.59 -41.79
CA ALA A 38 32.26 27.22 -40.52
C ALA A 38 32.28 28.77 -40.69
N PRO A 39 32.77 29.64 -39.75
CA PRO A 39 33.23 29.49 -38.36
C PRO A 39 32.72 30.62 -37.38
N TYR A 40 33.24 30.64 -36.13
CA TYR A 40 33.30 31.71 -35.11
C TYR A 40 32.37 31.65 -33.87
N GLY A 41 32.99 31.72 -32.68
CA GLY A 41 32.41 32.26 -31.45
C GLY A 41 32.72 31.49 -30.17
N GLN A 42 33.71 31.96 -29.41
CA GLN A 42 34.19 31.41 -28.12
C GLN A 42 33.38 31.85 -26.88
N GLN A 43 33.69 31.17 -25.74
CA GLN A 43 33.64 31.55 -24.31
C GLN A 43 32.50 30.87 -23.50
N GLY A 44 32.75 30.11 -22.42
CA GLY A 44 33.99 29.77 -21.74
C GLY A 44 33.79 28.88 -20.50
N PHE A 45 34.94 28.62 -19.83
CA PHE A 45 35.17 28.20 -18.44
C PHE A 45 34.85 26.75 -18.00
N GLY A 46 35.92 26.06 -17.56
CA GLY A 46 35.83 25.12 -16.44
C GLY A 46 36.43 23.73 -16.70
N TYR A 47 37.57 23.47 -16.08
CA TYR A 47 38.34 22.22 -16.15
C TYR A 47 37.62 21.02 -15.49
N GLN A 48 37.68 19.83 -16.12
CA GLN A 48 38.17 18.60 -15.48
C GLN A 48 38.40 17.46 -16.50
N GLN A 49 39.66 17.14 -16.74
CA GLN A 49 40.16 15.80 -17.10
C GLN A 49 40.69 15.13 -15.82
N PRO A 50 41.02 13.82 -15.78
CA PRO A 50 40.57 12.67 -16.59
C PRO A 50 40.22 11.44 -15.72
N GLN A 51 39.81 10.36 -16.39
CA GLN A 51 39.40 9.06 -15.86
C GLN A 51 40.35 8.39 -14.86
N LYS A 52 39.80 7.63 -13.90
CA LYS A 52 40.44 6.40 -13.42
C LYS A 52 39.44 5.40 -12.83
N LYS A 53 39.42 4.22 -13.45
CA LYS A 53 38.76 3.00 -13.01
C LYS A 53 39.33 2.57 -11.65
N LYS A 54 38.44 2.26 -10.70
CA LYS A 54 38.67 1.25 -9.67
C LYS A 54 37.40 0.42 -9.52
N THR A 55 37.43 -0.68 -10.26
CA THR A 55 36.86 -2.00 -9.92
C THR A 55 36.51 -2.11 -8.43
N GLY A 56 35.22 -2.31 -8.11
CA GLY A 56 34.79 -2.69 -6.75
C GLY A 56 33.61 -1.92 -6.14
N LEU A 57 32.86 -1.11 -6.89
CA LEU A 57 31.74 -0.32 -6.34
C LEU A 57 30.57 -0.20 -7.33
N ILE A 58 30.10 -1.32 -7.89
CA ILE A 58 28.88 -1.36 -8.76
C ILE A 58 28.00 -2.57 -8.39
N VAL A 59 27.92 -2.87 -7.10
CA VAL A 59 26.83 -3.72 -6.53
C VAL A 59 26.13 -2.97 -5.38
N GLY A 60 26.36 -1.66 -5.23
CA GLY A 60 25.76 -0.83 -4.18
C GLY A 60 24.64 0.11 -4.64
N SER A 61 24.38 0.22 -5.95
CA SER A 61 23.56 1.31 -6.51
C SER A 61 22.16 0.90 -6.98
N LEU A 62 21.74 -0.35 -6.80
CA LEU A 62 20.38 -0.78 -7.13
C LEU A 62 19.45 -0.95 -5.90
N ILE A 63 19.99 -0.88 -4.68
CA ILE A 63 19.19 -1.03 -3.45
C ILE A 63 18.67 0.33 -2.94
N ALA A 64 19.19 1.45 -3.43
CA ALA A 64 18.70 2.78 -3.06
C ALA A 64 17.29 3.11 -3.64
N ALA A 65 16.76 2.29 -4.55
CA ALA A 65 15.45 2.51 -5.17
C ALA A 65 14.30 1.71 -4.52
N VAL A 66 14.56 0.90 -3.50
CA VAL A 66 13.54 0.18 -2.70
C VAL A 66 13.40 0.83 -1.32
N ILE A 67 13.36 2.16 -1.29
CA ILE A 67 13.16 2.98 -0.08
C ILE A 67 11.70 3.46 0.04
N VAL A 68 10.80 3.03 -0.85
CA VAL A 68 9.52 3.75 -1.02
C VAL A 68 8.34 3.20 -0.20
N ILE A 69 8.45 2.08 0.52
CA ILE A 69 7.36 1.64 1.41
C ILE A 69 7.96 0.98 2.67
N GLY A 70 8.05 1.71 3.78
CA GLY A 70 8.46 1.17 5.09
C GLY A 70 9.84 1.59 5.61
N GLY A 71 10.29 2.81 5.34
CA GLY A 71 11.61 3.27 5.75
C GLY A 71 11.70 3.69 7.22
N LEU A 72 12.24 2.84 8.08
CA LEU A 72 12.92 3.29 9.30
C LEU A 72 14.36 2.80 9.34
N VAL A 73 15.29 3.77 9.30
CA VAL A 73 16.71 3.55 9.56
C VAL A 73 16.94 3.83 11.05
N VAL A 74 16.84 2.81 11.89
CA VAL A 74 17.25 2.91 13.31
C VAL A 74 18.70 2.47 13.40
N GLY A 75 19.60 3.45 13.54
CA GLY A 75 21.03 3.23 13.75
C GLY A 75 21.41 3.47 15.21
N ALA A 76 21.78 2.40 15.93
CA ALA A 76 22.41 2.41 17.25
C ALA A 76 22.87 0.96 17.56
N ILE A 77 24.09 0.56 17.95
CA ILE A 77 25.29 1.21 18.48
C ILE A 77 26.48 0.25 18.21
N PHE A 78 27.60 0.79 17.70
CA PHE A 78 28.93 0.19 17.87
C PHE A 78 29.37 0.38 19.32
N LEU A 79 29.67 -0.67 20.09
CA LEU A 79 30.61 -0.55 21.22
C LEU A 79 31.26 -1.86 21.74
N PHE A 80 30.83 -3.05 21.34
CA PHE A 80 31.54 -4.29 21.70
C PHE A 80 31.62 -5.24 20.51
N GLY A 81 32.79 -5.83 20.28
CA GLY A 81 33.17 -6.59 19.08
C GLY A 81 32.46 -7.94 18.89
N SER A 82 31.15 -8.00 19.12
CA SER A 82 30.29 -9.13 18.79
C SER A 82 29.38 -8.75 17.61
N LYS A 83 29.58 -9.42 16.47
CA LYS A 83 28.83 -9.28 15.22
C LYS A 83 27.43 -9.89 15.32
N THR A 84 26.64 -9.47 16.29
CA THR A 84 25.33 -10.08 16.56
C THR A 84 24.32 -8.98 16.82
N ILE A 85 23.17 -9.06 16.17
CA ILE A 85 22.05 -8.18 16.49
C ILE A 85 21.46 -8.65 17.81
N VAL A 86 21.42 -7.73 18.79
CA VAL A 86 20.81 -7.99 20.09
C VAL A 86 19.29 -8.03 19.90
N GLN A 87 18.66 -9.13 20.35
CA GLN A 87 17.21 -9.35 20.24
C GLN A 87 16.39 -8.14 20.70
N ALA A 88 16.77 -7.52 21.82
CA ALA A 88 16.08 -6.36 22.38
C ALA A 88 16.09 -5.14 21.45
N ASP A 89 17.16 -4.94 20.66
CA ASP A 89 17.24 -3.82 19.72
C ASP A 89 16.39 -4.08 18.48
N ALA A 90 16.38 -5.34 17.99
CA ALA A 90 15.48 -5.75 16.93
C ALA A 90 14.00 -5.62 17.35
N GLN A 91 13.64 -6.03 18.57
CA GLN A 91 12.27 -5.89 19.09
C GLN A 91 11.84 -4.43 19.17
N ARG A 92 12.69 -3.53 19.69
CA ARG A 92 12.39 -2.09 19.74
C ARG A 92 12.20 -1.52 18.35
N ALA A 93 13.12 -1.81 17.44
CA ALA A 93 13.04 -1.30 16.08
C ALA A 93 11.78 -1.80 15.34
N VAL A 94 11.39 -3.06 15.56
CA VAL A 94 10.13 -3.60 15.02
C VAL A 94 8.91 -2.95 15.66
N ALA A 95 8.89 -2.69 16.96
CA ALA A 95 7.80 -1.97 17.61
C ALA A 95 7.64 -0.55 17.06
N ASP A 96 8.75 0.19 16.95
CA ASP A 96 8.78 1.55 16.39
C ASP A 96 8.38 1.57 14.90
N SER A 97 8.79 0.56 14.14
CA SER A 97 8.44 0.41 12.72
C SER A 97 7.00 -0.04 12.53
N GLY A 98 6.49 -0.90 13.41
CA GLY A 98 5.14 -1.45 13.35
C GLY A 98 4.08 -0.36 13.41
N GLU A 99 4.24 0.65 14.27
CA GLU A 99 3.31 1.78 14.32
C GLU A 99 3.26 2.55 12.98
N GLN A 100 4.41 2.75 12.34
CA GLN A 100 4.47 3.46 11.05
C GLN A 100 3.93 2.61 9.88
N LEU A 101 4.14 1.30 9.93
CA LEU A 101 3.70 0.37 8.90
C LEU A 101 2.21 0.04 9.00
N LEU A 102 1.70 -0.11 10.23
CA LEU A 102 0.38 -0.67 10.51
C LEU A 102 -0.61 0.40 11.00
N GLY A 103 -0.11 1.57 11.40
CA GLY A 103 -0.91 2.64 12.03
C GLY A 103 -1.22 2.41 13.51
N VAL A 104 -0.73 1.31 14.08
CA VAL A 104 -0.92 0.87 15.46
C VAL A 104 0.33 0.15 15.94
N THR A 105 0.71 0.39 17.19
CA THR A 105 1.91 -0.20 17.78
C THR A 105 1.67 -1.69 18.05
N PRO A 106 2.49 -2.60 17.50
CA PRO A 106 2.37 -4.02 17.80
C PRO A 106 2.82 -4.33 19.23
N GLU A 107 2.06 -5.20 19.89
CA GLU A 107 2.33 -5.78 21.20
C GLU A 107 3.08 -7.12 21.05
N ASP A 108 3.61 -7.64 22.16
CA ASP A 108 4.25 -8.96 22.27
C ASP A 108 5.29 -9.27 21.17
N VAL A 109 6.02 -8.25 20.72
CA VAL A 109 7.00 -8.39 19.65
C VAL A 109 8.10 -9.37 20.07
N SER A 110 8.28 -10.44 19.30
CA SER A 110 9.27 -11.48 19.54
C SER A 110 10.14 -11.66 18.31
N CYS A 111 11.45 -11.48 18.48
CA CYS A 111 12.46 -11.71 17.46
C CYS A 111 13.34 -12.91 17.86
N PRO A 112 13.93 -13.65 16.90
CA PRO A 112 14.90 -14.69 17.20
C PRO A 112 16.08 -14.13 18.00
N ALA A 113 16.59 -14.92 18.93
CA ALA A 113 17.83 -14.59 19.65
C ALA A 113 19.05 -14.81 18.74
N ASP A 114 20.15 -14.09 19.03
CA ASP A 114 21.49 -14.32 18.47
C ASP A 114 21.56 -14.37 16.94
N VAL A 115 20.92 -13.41 16.26
CA VAL A 115 21.02 -13.28 14.81
C VAL A 115 22.41 -12.74 14.45
N GLU A 116 23.18 -13.50 13.66
CA GLU A 116 24.48 -13.06 13.15
C GLU A 116 24.31 -11.80 12.28
N ALA A 117 25.11 -10.77 12.59
CA ALA A 117 25.12 -9.53 11.85
C ALA A 117 25.74 -9.78 10.46
N LYS A 118 24.91 -9.71 9.43
CA LYS A 118 25.28 -10.02 8.05
C LYS A 118 24.47 -9.19 7.09
N ASN A 119 25.16 -8.42 6.25
CA ASN A 119 24.56 -7.66 5.17
C ASN A 119 23.70 -8.57 4.25
N GLY A 120 22.45 -8.18 4.06
CA GLY A 120 21.43 -8.93 3.35
C GLY A 120 20.84 -10.12 4.11
N GLY A 121 21.27 -10.34 5.36
CA GLY A 121 20.70 -11.35 6.25
C GLY A 121 19.26 -10.97 6.62
N THR A 122 18.37 -11.95 6.64
CA THR A 122 16.96 -11.75 6.99
C THR A 122 16.57 -12.62 8.18
N PHE A 123 15.65 -12.12 8.99
CA PHE A 123 15.00 -12.88 10.05
C PHE A 123 13.57 -12.39 10.24
N THR A 124 12.73 -13.23 10.83
CA THR A 124 11.32 -12.93 11.04
C THR A 124 11.07 -12.67 12.51
N CYS A 125 10.47 -11.52 12.83
CA CYS A 125 9.85 -11.27 14.12
C CYS A 125 8.34 -11.48 14.04
N THR A 126 7.72 -11.81 15.16
CA THR A 126 6.26 -11.86 15.31
C THR A 126 5.82 -10.80 16.28
N GLY A 127 4.56 -10.37 16.21
CA GLY A 127 3.92 -9.51 17.21
C GLY A 127 2.41 -9.64 17.09
N THR A 128 1.69 -8.92 17.94
CA THR A 128 0.23 -8.91 17.95
C THR A 128 -0.30 -7.49 17.78
N VAL A 129 -1.39 -7.32 17.04
CA VAL A 129 -2.08 -6.04 16.88
C VAL A 129 -3.57 -6.27 17.07
N ASP A 130 -4.15 -5.61 18.07
CA ASP A 130 -5.53 -5.85 18.50
C ASP A 130 -5.86 -7.35 18.66
N GLY A 131 -4.91 -8.11 19.21
CA GLY A 131 -5.03 -9.56 19.42
C GLY A 131 -4.83 -10.42 18.16
N GLN A 132 -4.43 -9.84 17.02
CA GLN A 132 -4.18 -10.55 15.76
C GLN A 132 -2.67 -10.69 15.51
N ASP A 133 -2.23 -11.89 15.11
CA ASP A 133 -0.81 -12.17 14.84
C ASP A 133 -0.32 -11.47 13.58
N VAL A 134 0.81 -10.77 13.69
CA VAL A 134 1.51 -10.11 12.59
C VAL A 134 2.95 -10.63 12.49
N LYS A 135 3.46 -10.74 11.27
CA LYS A 135 4.82 -11.15 10.95
C LYS A 135 5.58 -10.00 10.32
N PHE A 136 6.74 -9.71 10.91
CA PHE A 136 7.66 -8.70 10.44
C PHE A 136 8.90 -9.39 9.85
N THR A 137 9.22 -9.05 8.61
CA THR A 137 10.47 -9.46 7.98
C THR A 137 11.50 -8.36 8.18
N VAL A 138 12.58 -8.70 8.89
CA VAL A 138 13.69 -7.79 9.15
C VAL A 138 14.85 -8.14 8.22
N THR A 139 15.27 -7.16 7.42
CA THR A 139 16.41 -7.28 6.50
C THR A 139 17.56 -6.42 7.00
N GLN A 140 18.71 -7.03 7.24
CA GLN A 140 19.93 -6.33 7.60
C GLN A 140 20.50 -5.64 6.36
N THR A 141 20.59 -4.32 6.38
CA THR A 141 21.09 -3.53 5.24
C THR A 141 22.61 -3.40 5.24
N ASP A 142 23.26 -3.65 6.39
CA ASP A 142 24.70 -3.74 6.52
C ASP A 142 25.17 -4.61 7.69
N ASP A 143 26.49 -4.65 7.92
CA ASP A 143 27.13 -5.36 9.03
C ASP A 143 27.26 -4.49 10.30
N ASN A 144 26.69 -3.28 10.30
CA ASN A 144 26.76 -2.30 11.39
C ASN A 144 25.48 -2.25 12.23
N GLY A 145 24.52 -3.12 11.94
CA GLY A 145 23.24 -3.20 12.66
C GLY A 145 22.13 -2.34 12.05
N ASN A 146 22.32 -1.77 10.85
CA ASN A 146 21.22 -1.11 10.16
C ASN A 146 20.26 -2.14 9.59
N ILE A 147 18.97 -1.99 9.86
CA ILE A 147 17.92 -2.91 9.42
C ILE A 147 16.80 -2.17 8.69
N GLN A 148 16.09 -2.91 7.85
CA GLN A 148 14.82 -2.52 7.24
C GLN A 148 13.75 -3.51 7.73
N VAL A 149 12.64 -2.98 8.22
CA VAL A 149 11.51 -3.79 8.69
C VAL A 149 10.39 -3.69 7.67
N THR A 150 9.86 -4.83 7.23
CA THR A 150 8.67 -4.92 6.39
C THR A 150 7.66 -5.85 7.04
N THR A 151 6.41 -5.77 6.63
CA THR A 151 5.36 -6.73 6.99
C THR A 151 4.86 -7.40 5.71
N ASP A 152 4.59 -8.70 5.78
CA ASP A 152 3.94 -9.43 4.68
C ASP A 152 2.40 -9.41 4.84
N ASN A 153 1.91 -9.07 6.03
CA ASN A 153 0.48 -8.98 6.32
C ASN A 153 -0.11 -7.70 5.72
N LYS A 154 -1.27 -7.83 5.06
CA LYS A 154 -2.14 -6.71 4.68
C LYS A 154 -2.87 -6.23 5.92
N VAL A 155 -2.72 -4.95 6.25
CA VAL A 155 -3.49 -4.33 7.34
C VAL A 155 -4.43 -3.29 6.77
N VAL A 156 -5.70 -3.36 7.19
CA VAL A 156 -6.78 -2.45 6.79
C VAL A 156 -7.33 -1.81 8.05
N LYS A 157 -7.37 -0.48 8.11
CA LYS A 157 -7.96 0.22 9.26
C LYS A 157 -9.47 0.14 9.19
N VAL A 158 -10.11 -0.12 10.33
CA VAL A 158 -11.58 -0.14 10.41
C VAL A 158 -12.15 1.24 10.03
N SER A 159 -11.45 2.33 10.39
CA SER A 159 -11.81 3.69 9.96
C SER A 159 -11.81 3.88 8.45
N ASP A 160 -10.87 3.24 7.73
CA ASP A 160 -10.80 3.34 6.27
C ASP A 160 -11.96 2.56 5.63
N VAL A 161 -12.40 1.47 6.27
CA VAL A 161 -13.60 0.71 5.87
C VAL A 161 -14.86 1.56 6.07
N GLU A 162 -15.00 2.18 7.24
CA GLU A 162 -16.11 3.07 7.57
C GLU A 162 -16.20 4.24 6.59
N GLU A 163 -15.08 4.93 6.32
CA GLU A 163 -15.02 6.01 5.34
C GLU A 163 -15.39 5.54 3.94
N ASN A 164 -14.90 4.36 3.52
CA ASN A 164 -15.22 3.80 2.22
C ASN A 164 -16.73 3.51 2.06
N ILE A 165 -17.37 2.96 3.10
CA ILE A 165 -18.81 2.70 3.10
C ILE A 165 -19.60 4.01 3.05
N SER A 166 -19.24 5.00 3.88
CA SER A 166 -19.88 6.32 3.85
C SER A 166 -19.84 6.94 2.45
N GLN A 167 -18.68 6.92 1.78
CA GLN A 167 -18.53 7.45 0.42
C GLN A 167 -19.38 6.68 -0.60
N GLN A 168 -19.47 5.35 -0.49
CA GLN A 168 -20.30 4.54 -1.38
C GLN A 168 -21.80 4.85 -1.22
N VAL A 169 -22.25 5.02 0.02
CA VAL A 169 -23.64 5.34 0.34
C VAL A 169 -24.00 6.75 -0.12
N GLU A 170 -23.15 7.73 0.13
CA GLU A 170 -23.33 9.11 -0.35
C GLU A 170 -23.38 9.18 -1.88
N ALA A 171 -22.54 8.42 -2.57
CA ALA A 171 -22.54 8.35 -4.03
C ALA A 171 -23.82 7.71 -4.60
N ALA A 172 -24.45 6.80 -3.85
CA ALA A 172 -25.72 6.17 -4.22
C ALA A 172 -26.95 7.00 -3.83
N ALA A 173 -26.81 7.92 -2.87
CA ALA A 173 -27.90 8.77 -2.40
C ALA A 173 -28.21 9.87 -3.42
N SER A 174 -29.42 9.83 -3.98
CA SER A 174 -29.84 10.80 -5.00
C SER A 174 -30.48 12.08 -4.46
N ASP A 175 -30.90 12.17 -3.17
CA ASP A 175 -31.60 13.39 -2.72
C ASP A 175 -31.63 13.79 -1.22
N GLU A 176 -31.26 13.00 -0.19
CA GLU A 176 -31.44 13.47 1.22
C GLU A 176 -30.39 13.02 2.26
N MET A 177 -29.44 12.14 1.92
CA MET A 177 -28.39 11.72 2.86
C MET A 177 -27.09 12.42 2.51
N VAL A 178 -26.98 13.69 2.90
CA VAL A 178 -25.88 14.58 2.49
C VAL A 178 -24.59 14.31 3.28
N ASN A 179 -24.68 13.64 4.44
CA ASN A 179 -23.55 13.31 5.30
C ASN A 179 -23.76 11.94 5.97
N ALA A 180 -23.10 10.89 5.49
CA ALA A 180 -23.20 9.56 6.07
C ALA A 180 -22.08 9.33 7.09
N ASP A 181 -22.44 9.03 8.33
CA ASP A 181 -21.51 8.57 9.37
C ASP A 181 -21.64 7.05 9.52
N THR A 182 -20.55 6.32 9.26
CA THR A 182 -20.55 4.86 9.34
C THR A 182 -19.75 4.41 10.55
N ALA A 183 -20.34 3.51 11.35
CA ALA A 183 -19.65 2.82 12.43
C ALA A 183 -19.72 1.31 12.23
N CYS A 184 -18.58 0.62 12.22
CA CYS A 184 -18.48 -0.82 12.02
C CYS A 184 -18.06 -1.54 13.30
N ASP A 185 -18.78 -2.61 13.66
CA ASP A 185 -18.38 -3.50 14.75
C ASP A 185 -17.31 -4.48 14.28
N ALA A 186 -16.06 -4.18 14.65
CA ALA A 186 -14.90 -5.04 14.44
C ALA A 186 -14.51 -5.85 15.69
N GLY A 187 -15.39 -5.97 16.70
CA GLY A 187 -15.10 -6.68 17.94
C GLY A 187 -14.06 -5.98 18.81
N GLY A 188 -14.03 -4.65 18.77
CA GLY A 188 -13.07 -3.81 19.52
C GLY A 188 -11.71 -3.64 18.86
N ARG A 189 -11.50 -4.22 17.67
CA ARG A 189 -10.27 -4.03 16.88
C ARG A 189 -10.34 -2.72 16.10
N THR A 190 -9.20 -2.06 15.96
CA THR A 190 -9.02 -0.84 15.16
C THR A 190 -8.49 -1.14 13.76
N VAL A 191 -7.87 -2.32 13.58
CA VAL A 191 -7.39 -2.80 12.29
C VAL A 191 -7.77 -4.27 12.05
N LEU A 192 -7.87 -4.65 10.78
CA LEU A 192 -8.00 -6.03 10.32
C LEU A 192 -6.66 -6.49 9.74
N VAL A 193 -6.14 -7.63 10.22
CA VAL A 193 -4.89 -8.22 9.74
C VAL A 193 -5.21 -9.38 8.79
N ASP A 194 -4.73 -9.29 7.55
CA ASP A 194 -5.01 -10.22 6.45
C ASP A 194 -6.50 -10.56 6.31
N PRO A 195 -7.40 -9.55 6.21
CA PRO A 195 -8.81 -9.83 6.01
C PRO A 195 -8.99 -10.67 4.74
N ASN A 196 -9.86 -11.67 4.77
CA ASN A 196 -10.09 -12.53 3.61
C ASN A 196 -11.57 -12.93 3.54
N GLY A 197 -12.39 -12.00 3.04
CA GLY A 197 -13.84 -12.11 3.12
C GLY A 197 -14.34 -11.93 4.55
N GLU A 198 -13.62 -11.17 5.37
CA GLU A 198 -14.04 -10.87 6.73
C GLU A 198 -15.27 -9.97 6.71
N THR A 199 -16.30 -10.31 7.48
CA THR A 199 -17.58 -9.57 7.48
C THR A 199 -17.68 -8.69 8.71
N LEU A 200 -18.09 -7.45 8.48
CA LEU A 200 -18.34 -6.45 9.51
C LEU A 200 -19.80 -6.03 9.46
N THR A 201 -20.40 -5.90 10.65
CA THR A 201 -21.72 -5.30 10.80
C THR A 201 -21.53 -3.82 11.06
N CYS A 202 -22.02 -2.99 10.14
CA CYS A 202 -21.90 -1.55 10.18
C CYS A 202 -23.28 -0.89 10.32
N THR A 203 -23.31 0.26 10.97
CA THR A 203 -24.47 1.13 11.04
C THR A 203 -24.12 2.44 10.34
N VAL A 204 -24.87 2.76 9.30
CA VAL A 204 -24.74 4.03 8.58
C VAL A 204 -25.82 4.96 9.09
N SER A 205 -25.44 6.10 9.62
CA SER A 205 -26.34 7.10 10.21
C SER A 205 -26.23 8.43 9.47
N ASN A 206 -27.29 9.23 9.47
CA ASN A 206 -27.19 10.60 9.03
C ASN A 206 -26.43 11.42 10.08
N ALA A 207 -25.35 12.10 9.68
CA ALA A 207 -24.53 12.89 10.60
C ALA A 207 -25.31 14.06 11.23
N ASP A 208 -26.35 14.56 10.55
CA ASP A 208 -27.21 15.64 11.03
C ASP A 208 -28.36 15.13 11.92
N ASP A 209 -28.80 13.88 11.71
CA ASP A 209 -29.82 13.20 12.51
C ASP A 209 -29.49 11.71 12.71
N PRO A 210 -28.73 11.36 13.77
CA PRO A 210 -28.29 9.98 14.00
C PRO A 210 -29.44 9.03 14.40
N SER A 211 -30.68 9.53 14.55
CA SER A 211 -31.84 8.66 14.70
C SER A 211 -32.26 8.01 13.38
N GLN A 212 -31.81 8.55 12.25
CA GLN A 212 -31.95 7.96 10.93
C GLN A 212 -30.72 7.10 10.64
N SER A 213 -30.85 5.80 10.85
CA SER A 213 -29.76 4.85 10.64
C SER A 213 -30.22 3.61 9.88
N ILE A 214 -29.32 3.02 9.10
CA ILE A 214 -29.54 1.79 8.34
C ILE A 214 -28.43 0.79 8.69
N GLY A 215 -28.80 -0.47 8.88
CA GLY A 215 -27.84 -1.55 9.09
C GLY A 215 -27.24 -2.00 7.76
N VAL A 216 -25.93 -2.21 7.73
CA VAL A 216 -25.19 -2.67 6.55
C VAL A 216 -24.26 -3.79 6.95
N THR A 217 -24.22 -4.86 6.16
CA THR A 217 -23.17 -5.86 6.28
C THR A 217 -22.17 -5.64 5.16
N ALA A 218 -20.90 -5.47 5.50
CA ALA A 218 -19.82 -5.29 4.54
C ALA A 218 -18.80 -6.42 4.66
N SER A 219 -18.19 -6.82 3.54
CA SER A 219 -17.07 -7.75 3.49
C SER A 219 -15.78 -7.03 3.12
N VAL A 220 -14.67 -7.45 3.71
CA VAL A 220 -13.32 -6.95 3.44
C VAL A 220 -12.48 -8.09 2.85
N ASP A 221 -12.03 -7.90 1.61
CA ASP A 221 -11.21 -8.85 0.87
C ASP A 221 -9.72 -8.75 1.20
N LYS A 222 -8.94 -9.74 0.74
CA LYS A 222 -7.46 -9.82 0.89
C LYS A 222 -6.67 -8.63 0.39
N ASP A 223 -7.23 -7.82 -0.50
CA ASP A 223 -6.61 -6.60 -1.00
C ASP A 223 -7.09 -5.34 -0.26
N GLY A 224 -7.97 -5.50 0.72
CA GLY A 224 -8.63 -4.43 1.46
C GLY A 224 -9.81 -3.81 0.73
N THR A 225 -10.28 -4.41 -0.37
CA THR A 225 -11.52 -3.97 -1.02
C THR A 225 -12.71 -4.20 -0.10
N VAL A 226 -13.57 -3.20 0.02
CA VAL A 226 -14.78 -3.23 0.84
C VAL A 226 -15.99 -3.38 -0.07
N THR A 227 -16.80 -4.40 0.18
CA THR A 227 -18.04 -4.66 -0.58
C THR A 227 -19.23 -4.66 0.37
N ILE A 228 -20.28 -3.91 0.03
CA ILE A 228 -21.55 -3.99 0.75
C ILE A 228 -22.30 -5.24 0.28
N GLU A 229 -22.51 -6.19 1.18
CA GLU A 229 -23.18 -7.46 0.90
C GLU A 229 -24.70 -7.34 1.00
N SER A 230 -25.18 -6.64 2.02
CA SER A 230 -26.60 -6.44 2.27
C SER A 230 -26.87 -5.15 3.04
N VAL A 231 -28.06 -4.62 2.83
CA VAL A 231 -28.61 -3.47 3.56
C VAL A 231 -29.84 -3.96 4.29
N ASP A 232 -29.84 -3.85 5.62
CA ASP A 232 -30.99 -4.16 6.45
C ASP A 232 -31.98 -2.99 6.39
N GLU A 233 -33.04 -3.16 5.60
CA GLU A 233 -34.19 -2.26 5.60
C GLU A 233 -34.96 -2.47 6.91
N GLY A 234 -34.66 -1.65 7.93
CA GLY A 234 -35.33 -1.66 9.24
C GLY A 234 -36.83 -1.39 9.17
#